data_AF-A0A2T5JYM6-F1
#
_entry.id   AF-A0A2T5JYM6-F1
#
_cell.length_a   1.000
_cell.length_b   1.000
_cell.length_c   1.000
_cell.angle_alpha   90.00
_cell.angle_beta   90.00
_cell.angle_gamma   90.00
#
_symmetry.space_group_name_H-M   'P 1'
#
loop_
_entity.id
_entity.type
_entity.pdbx_description
1 polymer ?
#
loop_
_entity_poly.entity_id
_entity_poly.type
_entity_poly.pdbx_seq_one_letter_code
_entity_poly.pdbx_strand_id
1 'polypeptide(L)'
;MSMDDLLHDCELLFIGVTRGYRTSKEAAEKKKPWICAWVEKSLTGRYFRHLFREGRAIIPAGGWYERTVENGKKQPWYITCKVNKPIFMAGLNNLRPYIHQTVEVGSLSLQKFQGREW
;
A
#
# COMPACT_ATOMS: atom_id res chain seq x y z
N MET A 1 23.48 15.53 4.61
CA MET A 1 22.47 15.27 3.58
C MET A 1 21.16 15.73 4.15
N SER A 2 20.63 16.85 3.66
CA SER A 2 19.43 17.45 4.25
C SER A 2 18.20 16.68 3.77
N MET A 3 17.10 16.73 4.52
CA MET A 3 15.83 16.08 4.14
C MET A 3 15.27 16.65 2.82
N ASP A 4 15.72 17.84 2.41
CA ASP A 4 15.23 18.56 1.23
C ASP A 4 15.79 17.99 -0.09
N ASP A 5 16.85 17.18 -0.04
CA ASP A 5 17.48 16.56 -1.22
C ASP A 5 16.69 15.37 -1.79
N LEU A 6 15.67 14.88 -1.07
CA LEU A 6 14.86 13.68 -1.45
C LEU A 6 13.56 14.01 -2.21
N LEU A 7 13.29 15.28 -2.52
CA LEU A 7 12.09 15.74 -3.24
C LEU A 7 12.34 16.27 -4.67
N HIS A 8 13.58 16.21 -5.17
CA HIS A 8 13.92 16.45 -6.57
C HIS A 8 13.33 15.29 -7.39
N ASP A 9 12.32 15.40 -8.25
CA ASP A 9 12.23 16.26 -9.44
C ASP A 9 10.77 16.54 -9.89
N CYS A 10 9.79 16.44 -8.99
CA CYS A 10 8.35 16.61 -9.31
C CYS A 10 7.83 15.76 -10.51
N GLU A 11 8.54 14.72 -10.92
CA GLU A 11 8.15 13.85 -12.03
C GLU A 11 7.13 12.79 -11.57
N LEU A 12 6.13 12.55 -12.41
CA LEU A 12 5.18 11.45 -12.20
C LEU A 12 5.74 10.16 -12.82
N LEU A 13 6.12 9.21 -11.98
CA LEU A 13 6.61 7.90 -12.41
C LEU A 13 5.49 6.85 -12.38
N PHE A 14 5.27 6.18 -13.51
CA PHE A 14 4.42 4.99 -13.58
C PHE A 14 5.29 3.73 -13.47
N ILE A 15 5.21 3.07 -12.31
CA ILE A 15 6.12 1.98 -11.91
C ILE A 15 5.35 0.69 -11.65
N GLY A 16 5.88 -0.42 -12.15
CA GLY A 16 5.41 -1.76 -11.77
C GLY A 16 6.12 -2.22 -10.49
N VAL A 17 5.38 -2.39 -9.39
CA VAL A 17 5.91 -2.89 -8.12
C VAL A 17 5.07 -4.07 -7.61
N THR A 18 5.73 -5.09 -7.06
CA THR A 18 5.08 -6.24 -6.45
C THR A 18 4.09 -5.81 -5.36
N ARG A 19 2.90 -6.42 -5.33
CA ARG A 19 1.95 -6.22 -4.24
C ARG A 19 2.34 -7.10 -3.05
N GLY A 20 2.65 -6.46 -1.94
CA GLY A 20 3.13 -7.05 -0.71
C GLY A 20 4.44 -6.40 -0.27
N TYR A 21 4.52 -5.98 0.99
CA TYR A 21 5.74 -5.47 1.61
C TYR A 21 6.15 -6.31 2.80
N ARG A 22 7.45 -6.58 2.93
CA ARG A 22 8.07 -7.15 4.12
C ARG A 22 9.52 -6.69 4.22
N THR A 23 10.05 -6.69 5.43
CA THR A 23 11.47 -6.42 5.67
C THR A 23 12.35 -7.59 5.21
N SER A 24 13.63 -7.35 4.99
CA SER A 24 14.58 -8.42 4.63
C SER A 24 14.64 -9.53 5.68
N LYS A 25 14.48 -9.18 6.97
CA LYS A 25 14.39 -10.14 8.07
C LYS A 25 13.16 -11.04 7.90
N GLU A 26 11.99 -10.47 7.62
CA GLU A 26 10.77 -11.23 7.41
C GLU A 26 10.83 -12.09 6.14
N ALA A 27 11.53 -11.63 5.10
CA ALA A 27 11.79 -12.43 3.91
C ALA A 27 12.66 -13.66 4.22
N ALA A 28 13.75 -13.48 4.98
CA ALA A 28 14.60 -14.59 5.44
C ALA A 28 13.82 -15.58 6.33
N GLU A 29 12.93 -15.07 7.17
CA GLU A 29 12.00 -15.86 8.00
C GLU A 29 10.80 -16.43 7.21
N LYS A 30 10.75 -16.22 5.88
CA LYS A 30 9.66 -16.67 4.98
C LYS A 30 8.27 -16.23 5.42
N LYS A 31 8.15 -15.08 6.08
CA LYS A 31 6.86 -14.49 6.48
C LYS A 31 6.10 -13.99 5.26
N LYS A 32 4.77 -14.05 5.36
CA LYS A 32 3.87 -13.49 4.34
C LYS A 32 4.00 -11.96 4.32
N PRO A 33 4.04 -11.34 3.13
CA PRO A 33 4.12 -9.89 3.03
C PRO A 33 2.80 -9.21 3.39
N TRP A 34 2.89 -7.98 3.88
CA TRP A 34 1.76 -7.11 4.15
C TRP A 34 1.20 -6.52 2.86
N ILE A 35 -0.08 -6.79 2.59
CA ILE A 35 -0.77 -6.24 1.41
C ILE A 35 -1.56 -4.95 1.73
N CYS A 36 -1.88 -4.73 3.00
CA CYS A 36 -2.63 -3.58 3.48
C CYS A 36 -2.08 -3.09 4.82
N ALA A 37 -2.18 -1.78 5.09
CA ALA A 37 -1.88 -1.20 6.39
C ALA A 37 -2.94 -0.18 6.81
N TRP A 38 -3.08 -0.01 8.12
CA TRP A 38 -4.00 0.96 8.71
C TRP A 38 -3.36 2.34 8.62
N VAL A 39 -4.09 3.33 8.12
CA VAL A 39 -3.54 4.69 7.93
C VAL A 39 -3.05 5.30 9.25
N GLU A 40 -3.78 5.10 10.34
CA GLU A 40 -3.48 5.64 11.67
C GLU A 40 -2.19 5.03 12.24
N LYS A 41 -2.03 3.71 12.07
CA LYS A 41 -0.80 3.02 12.50
C LYS A 41 0.38 3.30 11.57
N SER A 42 0.12 3.62 10.31
CA SER A 42 1.19 3.93 9.34
C SER A 42 1.83 5.29 9.63
N LEU A 43 1.05 6.23 10.15
CA LEU A 43 1.50 7.55 10.59
C LEU A 43 2.36 7.48 11.86
N THR A 44 1.92 6.69 12.84
CA THR A 44 2.45 6.76 14.22
C THR A 44 3.37 5.60 14.58
N GLY A 45 3.09 4.40 14.05
CA GLY A 45 3.79 3.16 14.41
C GLY A 45 5.15 3.01 13.74
N ARG A 46 6.06 2.26 14.37
CA ARG A 46 7.45 2.11 13.87
C ARG A 46 7.56 1.41 12.51
N TYR A 47 6.68 0.45 12.25
CA TYR A 47 6.86 -0.48 11.14
C TYR A 47 6.68 0.18 9.76
N PHE A 48 5.61 0.95 9.53
CA PHE A 48 5.32 1.57 8.23
C PHE A 48 5.71 3.06 8.15
N ARG A 49 6.11 3.69 9.26
CA ARG A 49 6.37 5.15 9.31
C ARG A 49 7.40 5.64 8.31
N HIS A 50 8.44 4.86 8.04
CA HIS A 50 9.43 5.21 7.02
C HIS A 50 8.84 5.19 5.61
N LEU A 51 8.04 4.18 5.27
CA LEU A 51 7.30 4.15 3.99
C LEU A 51 6.29 5.28 3.90
N PHE A 52 5.63 5.64 5.01
CA PHE A 52 4.68 6.76 5.01
C PHE A 52 5.35 8.10 4.70
N ARG A 53 6.58 8.32 5.18
CA ARG A 53 7.32 9.56 4.98
C ARG A 53 7.82 9.74 3.55
N GLU A 54 8.34 8.66 2.95
CA GLU A 54 9.14 8.74 1.72
C GLU A 54 8.69 7.78 0.61
N GLY A 55 7.65 6.99 0.86
CA GLY A 55 7.21 5.90 -0.03
C GLY A 55 5.73 5.99 -0.40
N ARG A 56 5.13 7.19 -0.33
CA ARG A 56 3.73 7.39 -0.70
C ARG A 56 3.55 7.17 -2.21
N ALA A 57 2.50 6.45 -2.56
CA ALA A 57 2.12 6.19 -3.94
C ALA A 57 0.61 6.30 -4.11
N ILE A 58 0.19 6.47 -5.35
CA ILE A 58 -1.19 6.35 -5.79
C ILE A 58 -1.34 5.05 -6.57
N ILE A 59 -2.30 4.22 -6.18
CA ILE A 59 -2.61 2.96 -6.84
C ILE A 59 -3.91 3.16 -7.64
N PRO A 60 -3.84 3.33 -8.97
CA PRO A 60 -5.04 3.39 -9.80
C PRO A 60 -5.70 2.01 -9.87
N ALA A 61 -7.03 1.96 -9.76
CA ALA A 61 -7.81 0.73 -9.92
C ALA A 61 -9.21 1.03 -10.50
N GLY A 62 -9.85 0.03 -11.11
CA GLY A 62 -11.27 0.14 -11.50
C GLY A 62 -12.22 0.03 -10.31
N GLY A 63 -11.77 -0.57 -9.21
CA GLY A 63 -12.55 -0.92 -8.03
C GLY A 63 -11.78 -1.89 -7.15
N TRP A 64 -12.44 -2.41 -6.11
CA TRP A 64 -11.89 -3.48 -5.27
C TRP A 64 -12.96 -4.53 -4.96
N TYR A 65 -12.52 -5.69 -4.49
CA TYR A 65 -13.42 -6.73 -4.02
C TYR A 65 -13.41 -6.79 -2.49
N GLU A 66 -14.59 -6.81 -1.89
CA GLU A 66 -14.78 -7.09 -0.47
C GLU A 66 -15.68 -8.31 -0.30
N ARG A 67 -15.68 -8.94 0.89
CA ARG A 67 -16.46 -10.15 1.12
C ARG A 67 -17.33 -10.01 2.36
N THR A 68 -18.62 -10.28 2.21
CA THR A 68 -19.51 -10.52 3.36
C THR A 68 -19.58 -12.01 3.65
N VAL A 69 -20.01 -12.36 4.86
CA VAL A 69 -20.33 -13.74 5.24
C VAL A 69 -21.80 -13.79 5.60
N GLU A 70 -22.58 -14.52 4.81
CA GLU A 70 -24.02 -14.69 5.00
C GLU A 70 -24.32 -16.18 5.09
N ASN A 71 -24.94 -16.62 6.18
CA ASN A 71 -25.27 -18.03 6.45
C ASN A 71 -24.07 -18.98 6.25
N GLY A 72 -22.87 -18.55 6.66
CA GLY A 72 -21.63 -19.34 6.54
C GLY A 72 -21.03 -19.37 5.12
N LYS A 73 -21.64 -18.72 4.14
CA LYS A 73 -21.11 -18.59 2.77
C LYS A 73 -20.44 -17.23 2.57
N LYS A 74 -19.32 -17.22 1.84
CA LYS A 74 -18.60 -15.99 1.48
C LYS A 74 -19.19 -15.42 0.19
N GLN A 75 -19.73 -14.22 0.25
CA GLN A 75 -20.25 -13.50 -0.92
C GLN A 75 -19.24 -12.42 -1.33
N PRO A 76 -18.65 -12.47 -2.53
CA PRO A 76 -17.81 -11.39 -3.03
C PRO A 76 -18.67 -10.23 -3.59
N TRP A 77 -18.24 -9.01 -3.31
CA TRP A 77 -18.80 -7.77 -3.81
C TRP A 77 -17.73 -7.00 -4.57
N TYR A 78 -18.06 -6.55 -5.78
CA TYR A 78 -17.21 -5.61 -6.51
C TYR A 78 -17.66 -4.18 -6.20
N ILE A 79 -16.78 -3.39 -5.59
CA ILE A 79 -17.05 -2.01 -5.20
C ILE A 79 -16.30 -1.10 -6.17
N THR A 80 -17.03 -0.20 -6.82
CA THR A 80 -16.51 0.72 -7.84
C THR A 80 -17.21 2.08 -7.78
N CYS A 81 -16.64 3.08 -8.46
CA CYS A 81 -17.23 4.40 -8.55
C CYS A 81 -18.53 4.36 -9.38
N LYS A 82 -19.60 4.98 -8.88
CA LYS A 82 -20.93 5.01 -9.55
C LYS A 82 -20.86 5.55 -10.99
N VAL A 83 -19.94 6.46 -11.26
CA VAL A 83 -19.74 7.08 -12.59
C VAL A 83 -18.75 6.32 -13.48
N ASN A 84 -18.40 5.08 -13.12
CA ASN A 84 -17.47 4.21 -13.85
C ASN A 84 -16.10 4.86 -14.16
N LYS A 85 -15.63 5.73 -13.26
CA LYS A 85 -14.30 6.33 -13.31
C LYS A 85 -13.32 5.53 -12.45
N PRO A 86 -12.02 5.52 -12.78
CA PRO A 86 -11.00 4.90 -11.93
C PRO A 86 -11.02 5.48 -10.52
N ILE A 87 -10.75 4.62 -9.54
CA ILE A 87 -10.45 5.00 -8.18
C ILE A 87 -8.93 5.10 -7.98
N PHE A 88 -8.52 5.96 -7.07
CA PHE A 88 -7.13 6.17 -6.71
C PHE A 88 -6.96 5.84 -5.23
N MET A 89 -6.37 4.69 -4.94
CA MET A 89 -6.11 4.26 -3.57
C MET A 89 -4.77 4.81 -3.10
N ALA A 90 -4.69 5.21 -1.83
CA ALA A 90 -3.43 5.54 -1.21
C ALA A 90 -2.61 4.26 -0.99
N GLY A 91 -1.34 4.29 -1.38
CA GLY A 91 -0.40 3.19 -1.22
C GLY A 91 0.90 3.62 -0.58
N LEU A 92 1.61 2.65 -0.01
CA LEU A 92 2.98 2.79 0.48
C LEU A 92 3.89 1.80 -0.26
N ASN A 93 5.14 2.16 -0.49
CA ASN A 93 6.16 1.28 -1.06
C ASN A 93 7.56 1.63 -0.55
N ASN A 94 8.52 0.73 -0.73
CA ASN A 94 9.93 0.94 -0.38
C ASN A 94 10.83 1.18 -1.60
N LEU A 95 10.26 1.52 -2.76
CA LEU A 95 11.05 1.84 -3.95
C LEU A 95 11.82 3.14 -3.72
N ARG A 96 13.07 3.13 -4.16
CA ARG A 96 13.93 4.30 -4.32
C ARG A 96 14.31 4.39 -5.78
N PRO A 97 13.70 5.30 -6.57
CA PRO A 97 14.05 5.48 -7.97
C PRO A 97 15.56 5.71 -8.14
N TYR A 98 16.09 5.27 -9.28
CA TYR A 98 17.50 5.49 -9.68
C TYR A 98 18.57 4.86 -8.77
N ILE A 99 18.16 4.06 -7.78
CA ILE A 99 19.08 3.33 -6.88
C ILE A 99 18.89 1.83 -7.09
N HIS A 100 19.99 1.10 -7.30
CA HIS A 100 19.96 -0.35 -7.31
C HIS A 100 19.68 -0.88 -5.88
N GLN A 101 18.51 -1.46 -5.67
CA GLN A 101 18.11 -2.04 -4.39
C GLN A 101 18.35 -3.55 -4.39
N THR A 102 19.06 -4.05 -3.38
CA THR A 102 19.31 -5.49 -3.15
C THR A 102 18.23 -6.16 -2.29
N VAL A 103 17.29 -5.36 -1.77
CA VAL A 103 16.17 -5.83 -0.94
C VAL A 103 14.92 -6.00 -1.80
N GLU A 104 14.01 -6.87 -1.36
CA GLU A 104 12.69 -7.01 -1.99
C GLU A 104 11.95 -5.67 -2.01
N VAL A 105 11.50 -5.27 -3.20
CA VAL A 105 10.70 -4.05 -3.39
C VAL A 105 9.23 -4.43 -3.47
N GLY A 106 8.43 -3.77 -2.65
CA GLY A 106 7.04 -4.12 -2.41
C GLY A 106 6.16 -2.91 -2.16
N SER A 107 4.88 -3.07 -2.43
CA SER A 107 3.84 -2.05 -2.23
C SER A 107 2.66 -2.60 -1.42
N LEU A 108 1.93 -1.71 -0.76
CA LEU A 108 0.74 -2.05 0.01
C LEU A 108 -0.27 -0.89 -0.03
N SER A 109 -1.56 -1.21 0.09
CA SER A 109 -2.62 -0.19 0.13
C SER A 109 -2.92 0.26 1.56
N LEU A 110 -3.21 1.54 1.74
CA LEU A 110 -3.70 2.06 3.02
C LEU A 110 -5.21 1.83 3.14
N GLN A 111 -5.63 1.45 4.34
CA GLN A 111 -7.03 1.32 4.72
C GLN A 111 -7.31 2.22 5.91
N LYS A 112 -8.48 2.85 5.90
CA LYS A 112 -9.02 3.51 7.08
C LYS A 112 -9.82 2.48 7.86
N PHE A 113 -9.61 2.43 9.17
CA PHE A 113 -10.52 1.70 10.01
C PHE A 113 -11.77 2.53 10.25
N GLN A 114 -12.91 2.00 9.83
CA GLN A 114 -14.17 2.37 10.44
C GLN A 114 -14.45 1.35 11.52
N GLY A 115 -14.78 1.81 12.73
CA GLY A 115 -15.23 0.95 13.81
C GLY A 115 -16.27 -0.05 13.32
N ARG A 116 -16.33 -1.22 13.94
CA ARG A 116 -17.26 -2.29 13.55
C ARG A 116 -18.70 -1.82 13.74
N GLU A 117 -19.27 -1.24 12.71
CA GLU A 117 -20.71 -1.09 12.52
C GLU A 117 -21.01 -1.77 11.18
N TRP A 118 -21.36 -3.05 11.30
CA TRP A 118 -21.99 -3.87 10.27
C TRP A 118 -23.13 -4.61 10.95
#